data_AF-A0A9W6KL86-F1
#
_entry.id   AF-A0A9W6KL86-F1
#
_cell.length_a   1.000
_cell.length_b   1.000
_cell.length_c   1.000
_cell.angle_alpha   90.00
_cell.angle_beta   90.00
_cell.angle_gamma   90.00
#
_symmetry.space_group_name_H-M   'P 1'
#
loop_
_entity.id
_entity.type
_entity.pdbx_description
1 polymer ?
#
loop_
_entity_poly.entity_id
_entity_poly.type
_entity_poly.pdbx_seq_one_letter_code
_entity_poly.pdbx_strand_id
1 'polypeptide(L)'
;MKQRAYVEQIMGLPVSIHVRGPEPDSAGVRRRVELVFADLRHADAVFSPYRDDSELARWQRQEPVTDPGFPVVLALCDEARARTEGWFDPRELPDPRTGAPRFDPSGLVKGWAVQEASQHLEAVFTI
;
A
#
# COMPACT_ATOMS: atom_id res chain seq x y z
N MET A 1 -15.15 13.21 -23.64
CA MET A 1 -15.01 12.15 -22.62
C MET A 1 -15.10 12.80 -21.25
N LYS A 2 -15.98 12.33 -20.36
CA LYS A 2 -16.13 12.92 -19.02
C LYS A 2 -15.02 12.36 -18.10
N GLN A 3 -14.68 13.11 -17.05
CA GLN A 3 -13.70 12.68 -16.05
C GLN A 3 -14.11 13.10 -14.63
N ARG A 4 -13.63 12.36 -13.64
CA ARG A 4 -13.76 12.65 -12.21
C ARG A 4 -12.47 12.28 -11.50
N ALA A 5 -12.02 13.14 -10.59
CA ALA A 5 -10.94 12.84 -9.67
C ALA A 5 -11.51 12.65 -8.26
N TYR A 6 -11.02 11.61 -7.59
CA TYR A 6 -11.25 11.36 -6.17
C TYR A 6 -9.91 11.49 -5.46
N VAL A 7 -9.89 12.12 -4.28
CA VAL A 7 -8.66 12.40 -3.55
C VAL A 7 -8.88 12.14 -2.07
N GLU A 8 -7.99 11.36 -1.46
CA GLU A 8 -7.99 11.08 -0.03
C GLU A 8 -6.57 11.19 0.56
N GLN A 9 -6.48 11.42 1.87
CA GLN A 9 -5.22 11.46 2.62
C GLN A 9 -4.96 10.09 3.24
N ILE A 10 -3.99 9.35 2.72
CA ILE A 10 -3.68 7.97 3.13
C ILE A 10 -2.16 7.80 3.14
N MET A 11 -1.59 7.06 4.11
CA MET A 11 -0.12 6.87 4.24
C MET A 11 0.65 8.21 4.30
N GLY A 12 0.05 9.24 4.88
CA GLY A 12 0.64 10.58 5.00
C GLY A 12 0.77 11.36 3.67
N LEU A 13 0.07 10.93 2.61
CA LEU A 13 0.13 11.53 1.28
C LEU A 13 -1.27 11.72 0.67
N PRO A 14 -1.46 12.70 -0.22
CA PRO A 14 -2.63 12.75 -1.08
C PRO A 14 -2.56 11.61 -2.11
N VAL A 15 -3.55 10.73 -2.12
CA VAL A 15 -3.76 9.71 -3.16
C VAL A 15 -4.91 10.15 -4.05
N SER A 16 -4.68 10.22 -5.36
CA SER A 16 -5.72 10.57 -6.33
C SER A 16 -6.04 9.43 -7.30
N ILE A 17 -7.34 9.21 -7.55
CA ILE A 17 -7.84 8.26 -8.54
C ILE A 17 -8.60 9.05 -9.60
N HIS A 18 -8.14 8.96 -10.85
CA HIS A 18 -8.68 9.70 -11.98
C HIS A 18 -9.46 8.75 -12.89
N VAL A 19 -10.79 8.83 -12.85
CA VAL A 19 -11.68 8.01 -13.66
C VAL A 19 -12.10 8.76 -14.92
N ARG A 20 -11.99 8.11 -16.08
CA ARG A 20 -12.35 8.66 -17.39
C ARG A 20 -13.33 7.72 -18.09
N GLY A 21 -14.46 8.24 -18.57
CA GLY A 21 -15.51 7.42 -19.18
C GLY A 21 -16.82 8.16 -19.44
N PRO A 22 -17.87 7.45 -19.90
CA PRO A 22 -19.19 8.05 -20.13
C PRO A 22 -19.89 8.46 -18.82
N GLU A 23 -19.71 7.69 -17.75
CA GLU A 23 -20.31 7.92 -16.43
C GLU A 23 -19.26 7.80 -15.30
N PRO A 24 -18.25 8.69 -15.24
CA PRO A 24 -17.11 8.57 -14.33
C PRO A 24 -17.45 8.85 -12.86
N ASP A 25 -18.71 9.13 -12.53
CA ASP A 25 -19.20 9.31 -11.16
C ASP A 25 -20.50 8.51 -10.92
N SER A 26 -20.72 7.42 -11.67
CA SER A 26 -21.83 6.51 -11.38
C SER A 26 -21.66 5.87 -9.99
N ALA A 27 -22.77 5.41 -9.38
CA ALA A 27 -22.70 4.74 -8.08
C ALA A 27 -21.76 3.52 -8.08
N GLY A 28 -21.71 2.77 -9.20
CA GLY A 28 -20.79 1.65 -9.36
C GLY A 28 -19.32 2.08 -9.41
N VAL A 29 -19.00 3.18 -10.09
CA VAL A 29 -17.64 3.74 -10.10
C VAL A 29 -17.24 4.20 -8.70
N ARG A 30 -18.10 4.96 -8.00
CA ARG A 30 -17.81 5.42 -6.64
C ARG A 30 -17.55 4.25 -5.69
N ARG A 31 -18.33 3.17 -5.79
CA ARG A 31 -18.14 1.97 -4.97
C ARG A 31 -16.78 1.31 -5.22
N ARG A 32 -16.37 1.19 -6.48
CA ARG A 32 -15.06 0.61 -6.83
C ARG A 32 -13.91 1.50 -6.34
N VAL A 33 -14.02 2.81 -6.52
CA VAL A 33 -13.04 3.77 -5.99
C VAL A 33 -12.92 3.68 -4.47
N GLU A 34 -14.04 3.54 -3.75
CA GLU A 34 -14.01 3.34 -2.30
C GLU A 34 -13.30 2.05 -1.89
N LEU A 35 -13.49 0.96 -2.64
CA LEU A 35 -12.75 -0.29 -2.38
C LEU A 35 -11.24 -0.11 -2.55
N VAL A 36 -10.80 0.64 -3.57
CA VAL A 36 -9.38 0.99 -3.73
C VAL A 36 -8.86 1.74 -2.51
N PHE A 37 -9.56 2.77 -2.06
CA PHE A 37 -9.13 3.54 -0.88
C PHE A 37 -9.17 2.72 0.41
N ALA A 38 -10.13 1.80 0.55
CA ALA A 38 -10.20 0.87 1.67
C ALA A 38 -8.96 -0.04 1.74
N ASP A 39 -8.54 -0.61 0.61
CA ASP A 39 -7.34 -1.45 0.55
C ASP A 39 -6.06 -0.64 0.85
N LEU A 40 -5.98 0.61 0.39
CA LEU A 40 -4.85 1.49 0.72
C LEU A 40 -4.82 1.87 2.20
N ARG A 41 -5.98 2.13 2.83
CA ARG A 41 -6.07 2.33 4.29
C ARG A 41 -5.64 1.09 5.05
N HIS A 42 -6.04 -0.08 4.57
CA HIS A 42 -5.66 -1.36 5.15
C HIS A 42 -4.15 -1.58 5.07
N ALA A 43 -3.53 -1.33 3.91
CA ALA A 43 -2.08 -1.38 3.76
C ALA A 43 -1.36 -0.40 4.71
N ASP A 44 -1.88 0.81 4.92
CA ASP A 44 -1.33 1.75 5.92
C ASP A 44 -1.43 1.19 7.35
N ALA A 45 -2.57 0.61 7.72
CA ALA A 45 -2.75 0.00 9.04
C ALA A 45 -1.80 -1.19 9.27
N VAL A 46 -1.49 -1.97 8.23
CA VAL A 46 -0.60 -3.13 8.34
C VAL A 46 0.87 -2.71 8.34
N PHE A 47 1.28 -1.85 7.42
CA PHE A 47 2.70 -1.64 7.08
C PHE A 47 3.28 -0.29 7.50
N SER A 48 2.51 0.60 8.14
CA SER A 48 3.04 1.92 8.52
C SER A 48 4.14 1.80 9.57
N PRO A 49 5.36 2.32 9.32
CA PRO A 49 6.43 2.38 10.32
C PRO A 49 6.21 3.53 11.33
N TYR A 50 5.18 4.34 11.15
CA TYR A 50 4.87 5.52 11.98
C TYR A 50 3.74 5.27 12.98
N ARG A 51 3.04 4.14 12.85
CA ARG A 51 1.94 3.75 13.72
C ARG A 51 2.42 2.67 14.68
N ASP A 52 2.32 2.92 15.97
CA ASP A 52 2.75 1.94 16.98
C ASP A 52 1.80 0.72 17.06
N ASP A 53 0.58 0.86 16.54
CA ASP A 53 -0.45 -0.17 16.45
C ASP A 53 -0.46 -0.95 15.11
N SER A 54 0.48 -0.67 14.20
CA SER A 54 0.56 -1.40 12.94
C SER A 54 1.04 -2.84 13.14
N GLU A 55 0.67 -3.74 12.22
CA GLU A 55 1.21 -5.10 12.23
C GLU A 55 2.74 -5.10 12.04
N LEU A 56 3.30 -4.16 11.28
CA LEU A 56 4.75 -3.98 11.17
C LEU A 56 5.39 -3.67 12.53
N ALA A 57 4.82 -2.74 13.30
CA ALA A 57 5.33 -2.41 14.63
C ALA A 57 5.23 -3.60 15.59
N ARG A 58 4.13 -4.38 15.52
CA ARG A 58 3.94 -5.63 16.26
C ARG A 58 5.02 -6.66 15.88
N TRP A 59 5.23 -6.87 14.59
CA TRP A 59 6.26 -7.79 14.07
C TRP A 59 7.66 -7.43 14.54
N GLN A 60 8.01 -6.15 14.55
CA GLN A 60 9.30 -5.67 15.05
C GLN A 60 9.49 -5.94 16.55
N ARG A 61 8.40 -6.01 17.32
CA ARG A 61 8.39 -6.44 18.74
C ARG A 61 8.27 -7.95 18.91
N GLN A 62 8.41 -8.72 17.82
CA GLN A 62 8.25 -10.17 17.79
C GLN A 62 6.85 -10.66 18.19
N GLU A 63 5.84 -9.81 18.01
CA GLU A 63 4.43 -10.16 18.21
C GLU A 63 3.85 -10.80 16.92
N PRO A 64 2.79 -11.62 17.04
CA PRO A 64 2.16 -12.22 15.87
C PRO A 64 1.55 -11.20 14.92
N VAL A 65 1.68 -11.46 13.62
CA VAL A 65 0.99 -10.78 12.52
C VAL A 65 -0.05 -11.72 11.90
N THR A 66 -1.11 -11.14 11.35
CA THR A 66 -2.24 -11.89 10.79
C THR A 66 -2.53 -11.55 9.33
N ASP A 67 -2.01 -10.43 8.84
CA ASP A 67 -2.29 -10.00 7.48
C ASP A 67 -1.62 -10.92 6.43
N PRO A 68 -2.38 -11.46 5.46
CA PRO A 68 -1.85 -12.35 4.44
C PRO A 68 -0.87 -11.65 3.46
N GLY A 69 -0.94 -10.33 3.32
CA GLY A 69 -0.01 -9.54 2.53
C GLY A 69 1.36 -9.40 3.21
N PHE A 70 1.46 -9.61 4.52
CA PHE A 70 2.71 -9.47 5.26
C PHE A 70 3.85 -10.33 4.71
N PRO A 71 3.71 -11.67 4.58
CA PRO A 71 4.75 -12.50 3.97
C PRO A 71 5.04 -12.15 2.51
N VAL A 72 4.05 -11.65 1.75
CA VAL A 72 4.24 -11.23 0.36
C VAL A 72 5.16 -10.01 0.28
N VAL A 73 4.92 -8.99 1.11
CA VAL A 73 5.74 -7.77 1.15
C VAL A 73 7.16 -8.09 1.60
N LEU A 74 7.35 -8.96 2.59
CA LEU A 74 8.70 -9.41 2.99
C LEU A 74 9.44 -10.08 1.83
N ALA A 75 8.78 -11.01 1.11
CA ALA A 75 9.38 -11.68 -0.02
C ALA A 75 9.73 -10.71 -1.16
N LEU A 76 8.85 -9.76 -1.46
CA LEU A 76 9.10 -8.72 -2.47
C LEU A 76 10.26 -7.81 -2.04
N CYS A 77 10.39 -7.49 -0.75
CA CYS A 77 11.52 -6.75 -0.22
C CYS A 77 12.85 -7.49 -0.40
N ASP A 78 12.87 -8.80 -0.14
CA ASP A 78 14.05 -9.64 -0.37
C ASP A 78 14.39 -9.76 -1.86
N GLU A 79 13.38 -9.90 -2.73
CA GLU A 79 13.58 -9.91 -4.18
C GLU A 79 14.15 -8.57 -4.67
N ALA A 80 13.56 -7.45 -4.25
CA ALA A 80 14.01 -6.12 -4.61
C ALA A 80 15.45 -5.87 -4.16
N ARG A 81 15.80 -6.31 -2.94
CA ARG A 81 17.17 -6.25 -2.43
C ARG A 81 18.12 -7.04 -3.32
N ALA A 82 17.80 -8.29 -3.65
CA ALA A 82 18.65 -9.14 -4.48
C ALA A 82 18.85 -8.55 -5.89
N ARG A 83 17.76 -8.12 -6.54
CA ARG A 83 17.77 -7.55 -7.89
C ARG A 83 18.52 -6.23 -7.99
N THR A 84 18.61 -5.51 -6.89
CA THR A 84 19.31 -4.23 -6.81
C THR A 84 20.67 -4.38 -6.13
N GLU A 85 21.19 -5.59 -5.91
CA GLU A 85 22.49 -5.83 -5.28
C GLU A 85 22.65 -5.10 -3.92
N GLY A 86 21.54 -4.92 -3.19
CA GLY A 86 21.49 -4.20 -1.93
C GLY A 86 21.31 -2.68 -2.00
N TRP A 87 21.18 -2.08 -3.19
CA TRP A 87 20.83 -0.65 -3.32
C TRP A 87 19.45 -0.35 -2.72
N PHE A 88 18.53 -1.30 -2.78
CA PHE A 88 17.36 -1.35 -1.92
C PHE A 88 17.62 -2.30 -0.75
N ASP A 89 17.63 -1.78 0.48
CA ASP A 89 17.68 -2.62 1.69
C ASP A 89 16.74 -2.04 2.76
N PRO A 90 15.59 -2.69 3.03
CA PRO A 90 14.64 -2.19 4.01
C PRO A 90 15.00 -2.60 5.43
N ARG A 91 16.02 -3.44 5.66
CA ARG A 91 16.19 -4.16 6.93
C ARG A 91 16.68 -3.30 8.08
N GLU A 92 17.52 -2.30 7.79
CA GLU A 92 18.22 -1.49 8.80
C GLU A 92 18.19 0.00 8.47
N LEU A 93 17.01 0.53 8.14
CA LEU A 93 16.86 1.98 7.94
C LEU A 93 16.81 2.72 9.29
N PRO A 94 17.44 3.91 9.42
CA PRO A 94 17.48 4.64 10.69
C PRO A 94 16.09 5.21 11.03
N ASP A 95 15.54 4.84 12.20
CA ASP A 95 14.27 5.39 12.71
C ASP A 95 14.34 6.92 12.80
N PRO A 96 13.42 7.68 12.19
CA PRO A 96 13.49 9.13 12.19
C PRO A 96 13.24 9.75 13.58
N ARG A 97 12.66 8.99 14.51
CA ARG A 97 12.39 9.41 15.90
C ARG A 97 13.53 9.01 16.84
N THR A 98 14.10 7.82 16.70
CA THR A 98 15.10 7.28 17.66
C THR A 98 16.50 7.11 17.09
N GLY A 99 16.67 7.10 15.77
CA GLY A 99 17.93 6.77 15.08
C GLY A 99 18.29 5.29 15.11
N ALA A 100 17.53 4.44 15.80
CA ALA A 100 17.80 3.00 15.86
C ALA A 100 17.50 2.32 14.51
N PRO A 101 18.21 1.24 14.15
CA PRO A 101 17.86 0.45 12.97
C PRO A 101 16.44 -0.09 13.08
N ARG A 102 15.66 0.02 12.01
CA ARG A 102 14.34 -0.58 11.88
C ARG A 102 14.14 -1.17 10.49
N PHE A 103 13.27 -2.17 10.42
CA PHE A 103 12.76 -2.63 9.13
C PHE A 103 11.73 -1.62 8.60
N ASP A 104 11.91 -1.11 7.38
CA ASP A 104 10.99 -0.14 6.77
C ASP A 104 10.74 -0.48 5.28
N PRO A 105 9.56 -1.04 4.96
CA PRO A 105 9.19 -1.41 3.60
C PRO A 105 8.60 -0.24 2.79
N SER A 106 8.63 1.00 3.30
CA SER A 106 7.94 2.15 2.67
C SER A 106 8.34 2.40 1.21
N GLY A 107 9.55 2.01 0.82
CA GLY A 107 10.04 2.12 -0.55
C GLY A 107 9.42 1.11 -1.53
N LEU A 108 8.72 0.07 -1.04
CA LEU A 108 8.12 -0.99 -1.84
C LEU A 108 6.61 -1.10 -1.64
N VAL A 109 6.15 -1.02 -0.39
CA VAL A 109 4.76 -1.34 -0.03
C VAL A 109 3.72 -0.48 -0.75
N LYS A 110 4.04 0.78 -1.06
CA LYS A 110 3.13 1.68 -1.77
C LYS A 110 2.81 1.18 -3.18
N GLY A 111 3.83 0.68 -3.89
CA GLY A 111 3.66 0.12 -5.23
C GLY A 111 2.83 -1.16 -5.21
N TRP A 112 3.14 -2.05 -4.27
CA TRP A 112 2.39 -3.29 -4.05
C TRP A 112 0.92 -3.00 -3.68
N ALA A 113 0.66 -2.10 -2.75
CA ALA A 113 -0.70 -1.77 -2.31
C ALA A 113 -1.54 -1.17 -3.45
N VAL A 114 -0.93 -0.35 -4.31
CA VAL A 114 -1.62 0.18 -5.51
C VAL A 114 -1.91 -0.93 -6.52
N GLN A 115 -0.98 -1.87 -6.74
CA GLN A 115 -1.19 -3.01 -7.62
C GLN A 115 -2.38 -3.85 -7.15
N GLU A 116 -2.43 -4.23 -5.88
CA GLU A 116 -3.53 -5.02 -5.30
C GLU A 116 -4.86 -4.26 -5.38
N ALA A 117 -4.89 -3.01 -4.92
CA ALA A 117 -6.10 -2.20 -4.91
C ALA A 117 -6.63 -1.91 -6.33
N SER A 118 -5.76 -1.87 -7.34
CA SER A 118 -6.16 -1.59 -8.73
C SER A 118 -7.09 -2.66 -9.32
N GLN A 119 -7.09 -3.87 -8.76
CA GLN A 119 -7.97 -4.98 -9.20
C GLN A 119 -9.47 -4.59 -9.12
N HIS A 120 -9.85 -3.71 -8.19
CA HIS A 120 -11.23 -3.20 -8.09
C HIS A 120 -11.66 -2.35 -9.29
N LEU A 121 -10.69 -1.82 -10.04
CA LEU A 121 -10.91 -0.95 -11.20
C LEU A 121 -10.82 -1.70 -12.52
N GLU A 122 -10.42 -2.98 -12.51
CA GLU A 122 -10.40 -3.78 -13.72
C GLU A 122 -11.81 -3.95 -14.28
N ALA A 123 -11.92 -3.77 -15.60
CA ALA A 123 -13.17 -4.00 -16.30
C ALA A 123 -13.46 -5.50 -16.29
N VAL A 124 -14.62 -5.88 -15.74
CA VAL A 124 -15.15 -7.24 -15.90
C VAL A 124 -15.63 -7.36 -17.34
N PHE A 125 -14.74 -7.79 -18.23
CA PHE A 125 -15.15 -8.24 -19.56
C PHE A 125 -15.62 -9.68 -19.41
N THR A 126 -16.92 -9.87 -19.22
CA THR A 126 -17.54 -11.15 -19.54
C THR A 126 -17.58 -11.25 -21.06
N ILE A 127 -16.79 -12.16 -21.63
CA ILE A 127 -16.91 -12.60 -23.03
C ILE A 127 -18.10 -13.56 -23.12
#